data_AF-A0A258M853-F1
#
_entry.id   AF-A0A258M853-F1
#
_cell.length_a   1.000
_cell.length_b   1.000
_cell.length_c   1.000
_cell.angle_alpha   90.00
_cell.angle_beta   90.00
_cell.angle_gamma   90.00
#
_symmetry.space_group_name_H-M   'P 1'
#
loop_
_entity.id
_entity.type
_entity.pdbx_description
1 polymer ?
#
loop_
_entity_poly.entity_id
_entity_poly.type
_entity_poly.pdbx_seq_one_letter_code
_entity_poly.pdbx_strand_id
1 'polypeptide(L)'
;MRHQFRNSIKRYFFYLGGDQPQVPWIERIRSVAGAFIGLMLVLTTAKFLGELSGLDEWLMASLGASALLVFALPGSPMAQPWAVIAGNTVSALIGIATIHLVGEPLLAMPLAASLSILGMFILRCLHPPAAAVALIVVLGHVMHFRYAFFPVMVDSLLLVLAGAVYSNLTGKRYPNRPN
;
A
#
# COMPACT_ATOMS: atom_id res chain seq x y z
N MET A 1 24.91 -15.01 -36.49
CA MET A 1 24.78 -15.56 -35.11
C MET A 1 24.93 -14.51 -34.00
N ARG A 2 25.99 -13.66 -33.96
CA ARG A 2 26.18 -12.64 -32.88
C ARG A 2 25.02 -11.62 -32.73
N HIS A 3 24.39 -11.21 -33.84
CA HIS A 3 23.29 -10.23 -33.81
C HIS A 3 21.97 -10.80 -33.23
N GLN A 4 21.70 -12.09 -33.46
CA GLN A 4 20.54 -12.78 -32.92
C GLN A 4 20.65 -12.97 -31.41
N PHE A 5 21.84 -13.35 -30.93
CA PHE A 5 22.12 -13.50 -29.49
C PHE A 5 21.96 -12.19 -28.72
N ARG A 6 22.48 -11.07 -29.27
CA ARG A 6 22.34 -9.75 -28.65
C ARG A 6 20.88 -9.27 -28.59
N ASN A 7 20.07 -9.63 -29.59
CA ASN A 7 18.64 -9.29 -29.62
C ASN A 7 17.83 -10.15 -28.62
N SER A 8 18.15 -11.43 -28.48
CA SER A 8 17.53 -12.29 -27.47
C SER A 8 17.84 -11.81 -26.05
N ILE A 9 19.10 -11.46 -25.76
CA ILE A 9 19.50 -10.90 -24.46
C ILE A 9 18.72 -9.62 -24.17
N LYS A 10 18.68 -8.66 -25.10
CA LYS A 10 17.89 -7.43 -24.92
C LYS A 10 16.41 -7.72 -24.66
N ARG A 11 15.84 -8.72 -25.32
CA ARG A 11 14.45 -9.12 -25.14
C ARG A 11 14.19 -9.73 -23.76
N TYR A 12 15.11 -10.54 -23.23
CA TYR A 12 15.00 -11.06 -21.86
C TYR A 12 15.24 -9.98 -20.80
N PHE A 13 16.22 -9.11 -21.01
CA PHE A 13 16.48 -7.98 -20.11
C PHE A 13 15.29 -7.01 -20.03
N PHE A 14 14.53 -6.85 -21.12
CA PHE A 14 13.29 -6.07 -21.11
C PHE A 14 12.29 -6.60 -20.07
N TYR A 15 12.06 -7.92 -20.03
CA TYR A 15 11.16 -8.55 -19.06
C TYR A 15 11.73 -8.63 -17.64
N LEU A 16 13.04 -8.45 -17.46
CA LEU A 16 13.72 -8.41 -16.17
C LEU A 16 13.94 -6.96 -15.69
N GLY A 17 12.97 -6.08 -15.92
CA GLY A 17 12.95 -4.72 -15.39
C GLY A 17 13.59 -3.66 -16.29
N GLY A 18 13.94 -3.99 -17.54
CA GLY A 18 14.42 -3.03 -18.53
C GLY A 18 13.34 -2.04 -19.00
N ASP A 19 12.08 -2.29 -18.67
CA ASP A 19 10.92 -1.43 -18.90
C ASP A 19 10.70 -0.36 -17.82
N GLN A 20 11.37 -0.49 -16.66
CA GLN A 20 11.23 0.44 -15.55
C GLN A 20 11.82 1.82 -15.92
N PRO A 21 11.14 2.92 -15.54
CA PRO A 21 11.62 4.26 -15.85
C PRO A 21 12.97 4.53 -15.17
N GLN A 22 13.86 5.22 -15.88
CA GLN A 22 15.14 5.61 -15.31
C GLN A 22 14.94 6.72 -14.27
N VAL A 23 15.16 6.40 -13.00
CA VAL A 23 15.09 7.36 -11.88
C VAL A 23 16.51 7.77 -11.47
N PRO A 24 16.84 9.08 -11.39
CA PRO A 24 18.15 9.54 -10.96
C PRO A 24 18.43 9.19 -9.49
N TRP A 25 19.69 9.02 -9.11
CA TRP A 25 20.07 8.56 -7.77
C TRP A 25 19.57 9.45 -6.63
N ILE A 26 19.54 10.77 -6.83
CA ILE A 26 19.01 11.73 -5.85
C ILE A 26 17.53 11.43 -5.54
N GLU A 27 16.74 11.13 -6.56
CA GLU A 27 15.33 10.77 -6.41
C GLU A 27 15.14 9.43 -5.71
N ARG A 28 16.04 8.46 -5.95
CA ARG A 28 16.04 7.18 -5.24
C ARG A 28 16.27 7.38 -3.75
N ILE A 29 17.33 8.11 -3.39
CA ILE A 29 17.69 8.38 -1.99
C ILE A 29 16.58 9.17 -1.30
N ARG A 30 16.04 10.21 -1.96
CA ARG A 30 14.89 10.98 -1.46
C ARG A 30 13.69 10.07 -1.17
N SER A 31 13.33 9.19 -2.11
CA SER A 31 12.19 8.29 -1.95
C SER A 31 12.38 7.29 -0.81
N VAL A 32 13.57 6.69 -0.70
CA VAL A 32 13.92 5.75 0.38
C VAL A 32 13.93 6.44 1.74
N ALA A 33 14.55 7.62 1.84
CA ALA A 33 14.58 8.39 3.08
C ALA A 33 13.17 8.81 3.50
N GLY A 34 12.34 9.28 2.57
CA GLY A 34 10.94 9.61 2.82
C GLY A 34 10.16 8.41 3.34
N ALA A 35 10.26 7.26 2.68
CA ALA A 35 9.60 6.04 3.11
C ALA A 35 10.04 5.60 4.51
N PHE A 36 11.34 5.66 4.80
CA PHE A 36 11.87 5.35 6.13
C PHE A 36 11.31 6.29 7.20
N ILE A 37 11.34 7.60 6.96
CA ILE A 37 10.82 8.61 7.90
C ILE A 37 9.32 8.43 8.12
N GLY A 38 8.55 8.24 7.05
CA GLY A 38 7.10 8.03 7.12
C GLY A 38 6.73 6.75 7.88
N LEU A 39 7.39 5.64 7.58
CA LEU A 39 7.16 4.37 8.29
C LEU A 39 7.61 4.45 9.74
N MET A 40 8.73 5.12 10.04
CA MET A 40 9.15 5.36 11.42
C MET A 40 8.11 6.17 12.20
N LEU A 41 7.54 7.21 11.59
CA LEU A 41 6.46 7.99 12.21
C LEU A 41 5.26 7.10 12.53
N VAL A 42 4.80 6.29 11.57
CA VAL A 42 3.66 5.39 11.76
C VAL A 42 3.97 4.35 12.85
N LEU A 43 5.12 3.66 12.77
CA LEU A 43 5.54 2.64 13.75
C LEU A 43 5.62 3.19 15.18
N THR A 44 6.27 4.34 15.33
CA THR A 44 6.44 4.95 16.65
C THR A 44 5.10 5.41 17.20
N THR A 45 4.24 5.98 16.37
CA THR A 45 2.88 6.38 16.76
C THR A 45 2.06 5.17 17.19
N ALA A 46 1.99 4.13 16.36
CA ALA A 46 1.34 2.86 16.68
C ALA A 46 1.87 2.27 18.01
N LYS A 47 3.20 2.30 18.23
CA LYS A 47 3.81 1.89 19.50
C LYS A 47 3.31 2.69 20.70
N PHE A 48 3.23 4.01 20.57
CA PHE A 48 2.76 4.90 21.65
C PHE A 48 1.27 4.71 21.95
N LEU A 49 0.46 4.40 20.94
CA LEU A 49 -0.97 4.14 21.09
C LEU A 49 -1.27 2.70 21.59
N GLY A 50 -0.24 1.86 21.76
CA GLY A 50 -0.39 0.49 22.23
C GLY A 50 -0.83 -0.50 21.14
N GLU A 51 -0.61 -0.15 19.87
CA GLU A 51 -1.00 -0.90 18.67
C GLU A 51 0.11 -1.84 18.15
N LEU A 52 1.10 -2.20 18.98
CA LEU A 52 2.05 -3.28 18.62
C LEU A 52 1.60 -4.58 19.27
N SER A 53 0.70 -5.29 18.59
CA SER A 53 0.45 -6.72 18.76
C SER A 53 0.95 -7.50 17.54
N GLY A 54 0.99 -8.83 17.61
CA GLY A 54 1.53 -9.67 16.52
C GLY A 54 0.78 -9.54 15.18
N LEU A 55 -0.50 -9.15 15.18
CA LEU A 55 -1.29 -8.92 13.96
C LEU A 55 -0.90 -7.60 13.25
N ASP A 56 -0.43 -6.62 14.02
CA ASP A 56 -0.08 -5.29 13.50
C ASP A 56 1.24 -5.34 12.70
N GLU A 57 2.07 -6.36 12.91
CA GLU A 57 3.29 -6.60 12.13
C GLU A 57 2.99 -6.88 10.64
N TRP A 58 1.91 -7.62 10.36
CA TRP A 58 1.50 -7.90 8.99
C TRP A 58 0.82 -6.70 8.33
N LEU A 59 0.02 -5.94 9.09
CA LEU A 59 -0.49 -4.64 8.63
C LEU A 59 0.68 -3.73 8.22
N MET A 60 1.76 -3.75 8.98
CA MET A 60 2.96 -2.99 8.67
C MET A 60 3.61 -3.38 7.34
N ALA A 61 3.53 -4.66 6.95
CA ALA A 61 4.02 -5.10 5.64
C ALA A 61 3.21 -4.47 4.49
N SER A 62 1.88 -4.36 4.64
CA SER A 62 1.03 -3.64 3.68
C SER A 62 1.31 -2.12 3.68
N LEU A 63 1.52 -1.53 4.85
CA LEU A 63 1.89 -0.11 4.97
C LEU A 63 3.27 0.17 4.34
N GLY A 64 4.20 -0.78 4.38
CA GLY A 64 5.47 -0.71 3.65
C GLY A 64 5.28 -0.59 2.14
N ALA A 65 4.39 -1.40 1.55
CA ALA A 65 4.03 -1.29 0.14
C ALA A 65 3.28 0.02 -0.17
N SER A 66 2.44 0.49 0.76
CA SER A 66 1.79 1.81 0.68
C SER A 66 2.82 2.94 0.66
N ALA A 67 3.85 2.86 1.51
CA ALA A 67 4.94 3.84 1.59
C ALA A 67 5.73 3.89 0.28
N LEU A 68 6.00 2.74 -0.35
CA LEU A 68 6.62 2.71 -1.67
C LEU A 68 5.84 3.56 -2.67
N LEU A 69 4.52 3.39 -2.75
CA LEU A 69 3.69 4.19 -3.66
C LEU A 69 3.71 5.68 -3.30
N VAL A 70 3.49 6.01 -2.03
CA VAL A 70 3.39 7.41 -1.57
C VAL A 70 4.71 8.18 -1.77
N PHE A 71 5.87 7.56 -1.50
CA PHE A 71 7.16 8.26 -1.51
C PHE A 71 7.93 8.11 -2.83
N ALA A 72 7.87 6.95 -3.48
CA ALA A 72 8.56 6.70 -4.75
C ALA A 72 7.73 7.10 -5.97
N LEU A 73 6.41 6.96 -5.89
CA LEU A 73 5.48 7.25 -6.99
C LEU A 73 4.34 8.21 -6.55
N PRO A 74 4.64 9.38 -5.93
CA PRO A 74 3.62 10.32 -5.44
C PRO A 74 2.68 10.83 -6.54
N GLY A 75 3.13 10.75 -7.80
CA GLY A 75 2.35 11.11 -8.97
C GLY A 75 1.22 10.13 -9.32
N SER A 76 1.25 8.91 -8.78
CA SER A 76 0.30 7.86 -9.12
C SER A 76 -1.10 8.17 -8.57
N PRO A 77 -2.18 7.95 -9.36
CA PRO A 77 -3.55 7.97 -8.85
C PRO A 77 -3.74 7.02 -7.66
N MET A 78 -3.05 5.87 -7.67
CA MET A 78 -3.12 4.85 -6.62
C MET A 78 -2.40 5.25 -5.33
N ALA A 79 -1.54 6.27 -5.40
CA ALA A 79 -0.85 6.84 -4.24
C ALA A 79 -1.61 8.02 -3.63
N GLN A 80 -2.70 8.51 -4.25
CA GLN A 80 -3.43 9.68 -3.75
C GLN A 80 -4.14 9.38 -2.43
N PRO A 81 -4.39 10.41 -1.58
CA PRO A 81 -4.98 10.24 -0.25
C PRO A 81 -6.24 9.39 -0.21
N TRP A 82 -7.17 9.60 -1.16
CA TRP A 82 -8.41 8.82 -1.23
C TRP A 82 -8.14 7.34 -1.50
N ALA A 83 -7.23 7.02 -2.42
CA ALA A 83 -6.89 5.63 -2.72
C ALA A 83 -6.27 4.94 -1.49
N VAL A 84 -5.29 5.56 -0.84
CA VAL A 84 -4.61 4.96 0.32
C VAL A 84 -5.58 4.78 1.50
N ILE A 85 -6.26 5.85 1.92
CA ILE A 85 -7.08 5.85 3.13
C ILE A 85 -8.35 5.01 2.93
N ALA A 86 -9.14 5.31 1.88
CA ALA A 86 -10.39 4.60 1.66
C ALA A 86 -10.13 3.17 1.16
N GLY A 87 -9.09 2.94 0.35
CA GLY A 87 -8.73 1.59 -0.11
C GLY A 87 -8.42 0.66 1.06
N ASN A 88 -7.50 1.05 1.95
CA ASN A 88 -7.15 0.23 3.13
C ASN A 88 -8.36 0.00 4.05
N THR A 89 -9.15 1.05 4.31
CA THR A 89 -10.32 0.97 5.20
C THR A 89 -11.40 0.05 4.61
N VAL A 90 -11.73 0.19 3.33
CA VAL A 90 -12.74 -0.64 2.64
C VAL A 90 -12.29 -2.09 2.60
N SER A 91 -11.02 -2.36 2.28
CA SER A 91 -10.48 -3.71 2.28
C SER A 91 -10.53 -4.36 3.66
N ALA A 92 -10.24 -3.61 4.72
CA ALA A 92 -10.39 -4.11 6.09
C ALA A 92 -11.86 -4.44 6.40
N LEU A 93 -12.80 -3.55 6.09
CA LEU A 93 -14.23 -3.80 6.30
C LEU A 93 -14.72 -5.03 5.55
N ILE A 94 -14.31 -5.19 4.29
CA ILE A 94 -14.70 -6.34 3.46
C ILE A 94 -14.07 -7.61 4.00
N GLY A 95 -12.79 -7.61 4.37
CA GLY A 95 -12.14 -8.75 5.00
C GLY A 95 -12.86 -9.20 6.28
N ILE A 96 -13.26 -8.25 7.13
CA ILE A 96 -14.00 -8.54 8.38
C ILE A 96 -15.38 -9.11 8.03
N ALA A 97 -16.08 -8.52 7.06
CA ALA A 97 -17.36 -9.04 6.62
C ALA A 97 -17.25 -10.46 6.02
N THR A 98 -16.19 -10.75 5.27
CA THR A 98 -15.97 -12.08 4.68
C THR A 98 -15.74 -13.15 5.73
N ILE A 99 -14.94 -12.88 6.77
CA ILE A 99 -14.68 -13.89 7.82
C ILE A 99 -15.90 -14.20 8.69
N HIS A 100 -16.87 -13.26 8.80
CA HIS A 100 -18.16 -13.54 9.42
C HIS A 100 -19.05 -14.48 8.60
N LEU A 101 -18.85 -14.54 7.28
CA LEU A 101 -19.68 -15.32 6.36
C LEU A 101 -19.04 -16.64 5.95
N VAL A 102 -17.71 -16.70 5.92
CA VAL A 102 -16.93 -17.84 5.42
C VAL A 102 -15.91 -18.24 6.47
N GLY A 103 -16.18 -19.36 7.14
CA GLY A 103 -15.29 -19.88 8.19
C GLY A 103 -14.06 -20.63 7.67
N GLU A 104 -14.03 -21.00 6.39
CA GLU A 104 -12.93 -21.74 5.78
C GLU A 104 -11.90 -20.75 5.18
N PRO A 105 -10.64 -20.70 5.71
CA PRO A 105 -9.68 -19.66 5.32
C PRO A 105 -9.24 -19.71 3.86
N LEU A 106 -9.15 -20.90 3.25
CA LEU A 106 -8.68 -21.06 1.86
C LEU A 106 -9.65 -20.42 0.86
N LEU A 107 -10.95 -20.38 1.19
CA LEU A 107 -12.00 -19.68 0.45
C LEU A 107 -12.13 -18.23 0.89
N ALA A 108 -12.08 -17.95 2.20
CA ALA A 108 -12.27 -16.61 2.74
C ALA A 108 -11.21 -15.60 2.24
N MET A 109 -9.94 -16.01 2.16
CA MET A 109 -8.85 -15.14 1.72
C MET A 109 -9.02 -14.62 0.28
N PRO A 110 -9.09 -15.46 -0.76
CA PRO A 110 -9.27 -14.98 -2.14
C PRO A 110 -10.61 -14.26 -2.34
N LEU A 111 -11.67 -14.66 -1.61
CA LEU A 111 -12.95 -13.98 -1.65
C LEU A 111 -12.84 -12.56 -1.08
N ALA A 112 -12.22 -12.39 0.09
CA ALA A 112 -12.01 -11.08 0.71
C ALA A 112 -11.17 -10.16 -0.19
N ALA A 113 -10.08 -10.67 -0.77
CA ALA A 113 -9.24 -9.88 -1.66
C ALA A 113 -9.97 -9.47 -2.95
N SER A 114 -10.67 -10.38 -3.61
CA SER A 114 -11.41 -10.08 -4.85
C SER A 114 -12.58 -9.13 -4.62
N LEU A 115 -13.35 -9.31 -3.54
CA LEU A 115 -14.41 -8.36 -3.15
C LEU A 115 -13.85 -6.99 -2.77
N SER A 116 -12.67 -6.94 -2.14
CA SER A 116 -12.00 -5.68 -1.82
C SER A 116 -11.57 -4.93 -3.06
N ILE A 117 -11.04 -5.63 -4.06
CA ILE A 117 -10.73 -5.04 -5.37
C ILE A 117 -12.00 -4.50 -6.04
N LEU A 118 -13.10 -5.24 -6.01
CA LEU A 118 -14.39 -4.77 -6.53
C LEU A 118 -14.88 -3.52 -5.79
N GLY A 119 -14.83 -3.52 -4.46
CA GLY A 119 -15.20 -2.36 -3.63
C GLY A 119 -14.37 -1.12 -3.96
N MET A 120 -13.05 -1.30 -4.14
CA MET A 120 -12.16 -0.22 -4.55
C MET A 120 -12.47 0.31 -5.96
N PHE A 121 -12.85 -0.55 -6.90
CA PHE A 121 -13.29 -0.11 -8.24
C PHE A 121 -14.57 0.74 -8.15
N ILE A 122 -15.56 0.30 -7.36
CA ILE A 122 -16.83 1.01 -7.18
C ILE A 122 -16.59 2.38 -6.55
N LEU A 123 -15.74 2.45 -5.51
CA LEU A 123 -15.45 3.67 -4.75
C LEU A 123 -14.33 4.53 -5.36
N ARG A 124 -13.74 4.08 -6.47
CA ARG A 124 -12.62 4.75 -7.17
C ARG A 124 -11.41 5.02 -6.25
N CYS A 125 -11.14 4.10 -5.32
CA CYS A 125 -10.04 4.17 -4.37
C CYS A 125 -9.04 3.01 -4.56
N LEU A 126 -8.75 2.65 -5.81
CA LEU A 126 -7.89 1.52 -6.14
C LEU A 126 -6.45 1.72 -5.61
N HIS A 127 -6.12 0.96 -4.56
CA HIS A 127 -4.83 0.97 -3.89
C HIS A 127 -4.33 -0.48 -3.74
N PRO A 128 -3.37 -0.93 -4.57
CA PRO A 128 -2.95 -2.35 -4.59
C PRO A 128 -2.53 -2.92 -3.22
N PRO A 129 -1.80 -2.18 -2.35
CA PRO A 129 -1.48 -2.65 -1.01
C PRO A 129 -2.70 -2.98 -0.14
N ALA A 130 -3.85 -2.33 -0.39
CA ALA A 130 -5.07 -2.56 0.37
C ALA A 130 -5.64 -3.97 0.17
N ALA A 131 -5.40 -4.62 -0.98
CA ALA A 131 -5.82 -6.01 -1.16
C ALA A 131 -5.14 -6.94 -0.15
N ALA A 132 -3.89 -6.65 0.24
CA ALA A 132 -3.21 -7.38 1.30
C ALA A 132 -3.84 -7.16 2.67
N VAL A 133 -4.39 -5.97 2.96
CA VAL A 133 -5.10 -5.68 4.22
C VAL A 133 -6.29 -6.62 4.42
N ALA A 134 -7.06 -6.89 3.36
CA ALA A 134 -8.16 -7.85 3.40
C ALA A 134 -7.68 -9.27 3.75
N LEU A 135 -6.55 -9.70 3.18
CA LEU A 135 -5.93 -11.00 3.49
C LEU A 135 -5.45 -11.06 4.94
N ILE A 136 -4.80 -10.00 5.42
CA ILE A 136 -4.29 -9.89 6.80
C ILE A 136 -5.42 -10.01 7.80
N VAL A 137 -6.54 -9.34 7.54
CA VAL A 137 -7.74 -9.41 8.38
C VAL A 137 -8.28 -10.84 8.48
N VAL A 138 -8.38 -11.55 7.36
CA VAL A 138 -8.86 -12.94 7.34
C VAL A 138 -7.86 -13.87 8.05
N LEU A 139 -6.58 -13.77 7.70
CA LEU A 139 -5.52 -14.59 8.27
C LEU A 139 -5.34 -14.34 9.78
N GLY A 140 -5.57 -13.10 10.20
CA GLY A 140 -5.51 -12.68 11.59
C GLY A 140 -6.77 -12.93 12.41
N HIS A 141 -7.81 -13.53 11.80
CA HIS A 141 -9.11 -13.76 12.44
C HIS A 141 -9.72 -12.50 13.09
N VAL A 142 -9.58 -11.35 12.43
CA VAL A 142 -10.06 -10.07 12.96
C VAL A 142 -11.58 -9.94 12.77
N MET A 143 -12.33 -10.04 13.87
CA MET A 143 -13.81 -10.02 13.84
C MET A 143 -14.43 -8.65 14.11
N HIS A 144 -13.65 -7.69 14.61
CA HIS A 144 -14.17 -6.39 15.06
C HIS A 144 -14.00 -5.30 13.99
N PHE A 145 -15.11 -4.76 13.49
CA PHE A 145 -15.10 -3.64 12.51
C PHE A 145 -14.33 -2.40 12.96
N ARG A 146 -14.11 -2.22 14.28
CA ARG A 146 -13.26 -1.16 14.81
C ARG A 146 -11.85 -1.19 14.21
N TYR A 147 -11.32 -2.37 13.88
CA TYR A 147 -10.00 -2.55 13.28
C TYR A 147 -9.81 -1.76 11.97
N ALA A 148 -10.86 -1.63 11.17
CA ALA A 148 -10.81 -0.87 9.91
C ALA A 148 -10.59 0.63 10.13
N PHE A 149 -11.12 1.18 11.23
CA PHE A 149 -10.93 2.59 11.58
C PHE A 149 -9.66 2.80 12.41
N PHE A 150 -9.33 1.83 13.27
CA PHE A 150 -8.18 1.87 14.13
C PHE A 150 -7.65 0.44 14.33
N PRO A 151 -6.45 0.11 13.83
CA PRO A 151 -5.39 1.04 13.41
C PRO A 151 -5.43 1.45 11.93
N VAL A 152 -6.09 0.68 11.05
CA VAL A 152 -5.90 0.73 9.58
C VAL A 152 -6.07 2.14 8.96
N MET A 153 -7.20 2.81 9.23
CA MET A 153 -7.46 4.15 8.68
C MET A 153 -6.52 5.20 9.27
N VAL A 154 -6.21 5.11 10.57
CA VAL A 154 -5.32 6.05 11.27
C VAL A 154 -3.89 5.95 10.71
N ASP A 155 -3.36 4.75 10.56
CA ASP A 155 -2.03 4.54 9.98
C ASP A 155 -1.95 5.02 8.54
N SER A 156 -2.99 4.74 7.75
CA SER A 156 -3.09 5.21 6.37
C SER A 156 -3.10 6.74 6.31
N LEU A 157 -3.82 7.39 7.21
CA LEU A 157 -3.87 8.85 7.31
C LEU A 157 -2.50 9.42 7.70
N LEU A 158 -1.85 8.85 8.73
CA LEU A 158 -0.52 9.26 9.18
C LEU A 158 0.53 9.13 8.06
N LEU A 159 0.50 8.00 7.33
CA LEU A 159 1.41 7.78 6.21
C LEU A 159 1.20 8.79 5.08
N VAL A 160 -0.05 9.08 4.73
CA VAL A 160 -0.40 10.09 3.71
C VAL A 160 0.04 11.49 4.16
N LEU A 161 -0.17 11.85 5.42
CA LEU A 161 0.26 13.14 5.97
C LEU A 161 1.78 13.26 5.95
N ALA A 162 2.51 12.22 6.37
CA ALA A 162 3.97 12.18 6.28
C ALA A 162 4.44 12.31 4.82
N GLY A 163 3.79 11.61 3.90
CA GLY A 163 4.03 11.70 2.46
C GLY A 163 3.82 13.11 1.90
N ALA A 164 2.73 13.77 2.30
CA ALA A 164 2.41 15.15 1.92
C ALA A 164 3.46 16.13 2.44
N VAL A 165 3.78 16.08 3.72
CA VAL A 165 4.79 16.97 4.32
C VAL A 165 6.16 16.74 3.67
N TYR A 166 6.62 15.49 3.62
CA TYR A 166 7.94 15.15 3.07
C TYR A 166 8.07 15.51 1.59
N SER A 167 7.07 15.20 0.77
CA SER A 167 7.10 15.50 -0.66
C SER A 167 7.16 17.00 -0.90
N ASN A 168 6.30 17.78 -0.23
CA ASN A 168 6.26 19.23 -0.41
C ASN A 168 7.57 19.89 0.08
N LEU A 169 8.16 19.43 1.20
CA LEU A 169 9.45 19.91 1.69
C LEU A 169 10.62 19.55 0.76
N THR A 170 10.51 18.46 0.02
CA THR A 170 11.55 18.01 -0.93
C THR A 170 11.28 18.45 -2.37
N GLY A 171 10.39 19.42 -2.57
CA GLY A 171 10.12 20.05 -3.86
C GLY A 171 9.21 19.25 -4.80
N LYS A 172 8.57 18.16 -4.33
CA LYS A 172 7.55 17.42 -5.08
C LYS A 172 6.16 17.73 -4.58
N ARG A 173 5.25 18.03 -5.52
CA ARG A 173 3.86 18.30 -5.18
C ARG A 173 3.12 16.99 -4.92
N TYR A 174 2.61 16.84 -3.70
CA TYR A 174 1.73 15.75 -3.30
C TYR A 174 0.83 16.26 -2.16
N PRO A 175 -0.49 16.00 -2.18
CA PRO A 175 -1.24 15.31 -3.23
C PRO A 175 -1.31 16.08 -4.55
N ASN A 176 -1.55 15.35 -5.64
CA ASN A 176 -1.71 15.93 -6.96
C ASN A 176 -3.04 16.68 -7.03
N ARG A 177 -3.04 17.89 -7.60
CA ARG A 177 -4.29 18.58 -7.92
C ARG A 177 -4.82 18.03 -9.24
N PRO A 178 -6.15 17.84 -9.40
CA PRO A 178 -6.72 17.68 -10.72
C PRO A 178 -6.37 18.93 -11.54
N ASN A 179 -5.86 18.72 -12.75
CA ASN A 179 -5.68 19.78 -13.75
C ASN A 179 -7.04 20.22 -14.29
#